data_AF-J3JZ01-F1
#
_entry.id   AF-J3JZ01-F1
#
_cell.length_a   1.000
_cell.length_b   1.000
_cell.length_c   1.000
_cell.angle_alpha   90.00
_cell.angle_beta   90.00
_cell.angle_gamma   90.00
#
_symmetry.space_group_name_H-M   'P 1'
#
loop_
_entity.id
_entity.type
_entity.pdbx_description
1 polymer ?
#
loop_
_entity_poly.entity_id
_entity_poly.type
_entity_poly.pdbx_seq_one_letter_code
_entity_poly.pdbx_strand_id
1 'polypeptide(L)'
;MCTFNKNWLVIAIIVTCLCTEYNCQCTGGADCTSCTEACTGCGNCPNAHTCTNSKNCVKAYTCTGSENCVNALTCTGSTNCNKAMTCTNSKDCFEATTCTGSTNCYKATACTNSTGCPGS
;
A
#
# COMPACT_ATOMS: atom_id res chain seq x y z
N MET A 1 -42.97 -1.84 -12.31
CA MET A 1 -42.88 -1.73 -10.85
C MET A 1 -42.51 -3.11 -10.32
N CYS A 2 -41.22 -3.38 -10.10
CA CYS A 2 -40.77 -4.68 -9.61
C CYS A 2 -40.94 -4.72 -8.08
N THR A 3 -41.87 -5.54 -7.62
CA THR A 3 -42.18 -5.74 -6.21
C THR A 3 -41.00 -6.39 -5.50
N PHE A 4 -40.25 -5.60 -4.73
CA PHE A 4 -39.13 -6.09 -3.90
C PHE A 4 -39.70 -6.85 -2.70
N ASN A 5 -39.55 -8.17 -2.69
CA ASN A 5 -39.96 -9.00 -1.57
C ASN A 5 -38.87 -8.97 -0.48
N LYS A 6 -39.27 -8.97 0.80
CA LYS A 6 -38.40 -8.73 1.98
C LYS A 6 -37.19 -9.69 2.06
N ASN A 7 -37.32 -10.92 1.55
CA ASN A 7 -36.22 -11.88 1.45
C ASN A 7 -35.13 -11.47 0.45
N TRP A 8 -35.47 -10.79 -0.64
CA TRP A 8 -34.50 -10.32 -1.64
C TRP A 8 -33.62 -9.20 -1.08
N LEU A 9 -34.20 -8.34 -0.22
CA LEU A 9 -33.48 -7.24 0.43
C LEU A 9 -32.44 -7.76 1.43
N VAL A 10 -32.75 -8.85 2.15
CA VAL A 10 -31.81 -9.52 3.06
C VAL A 10 -30.66 -10.18 2.29
N ILE A 11 -30.95 -10.86 1.18
CA ILE A 11 -29.92 -11.48 0.33
C ILE A 11 -29.00 -10.40 -0.27
N ALA A 12 -29.56 -9.29 -0.75
CA ALA A 12 -28.77 -8.17 -1.29
C ALA A 12 -27.84 -7.56 -0.24
N ILE A 13 -28.33 -7.35 1.00
CA ILE A 13 -27.52 -6.82 2.12
C ILE A 13 -26.38 -7.77 2.49
N ILE A 14 -26.66 -9.07 2.57
CA ILE A 14 -25.65 -10.10 2.88
C ILE A 14 -24.60 -10.16 1.77
N VAL A 15 -25.01 -10.12 0.50
CA VAL A 15 -24.07 -10.13 -0.64
C VAL A 15 -23.24 -8.85 -0.68
N THR A 16 -23.81 -7.68 -0.41
CA THR A 16 -23.03 -6.43 -0.30
C THR A 16 -22.08 -6.44 0.89
N CYS A 17 -22.48 -7.03 2.03
CA CYS A 17 -21.66 -7.17 3.24
C CYS A 17 -20.48 -8.13 2.99
N LEU A 18 -20.73 -9.26 2.31
CA LEU A 18 -19.69 -10.21 1.91
C LEU A 18 -18.77 -9.64 0.81
N CYS A 19 -19.31 -8.82 -0.11
CA CYS A 19 -18.48 -8.09 -1.07
C CYS A 19 -17.59 -7.04 -0.39
N THR A 20 -18.08 -6.37 0.68
CA THR A 20 -17.26 -5.43 1.46
C THR A 20 -16.19 -6.12 2.31
N GLU A 21 -16.38 -7.38 2.69
CA GLU A 21 -15.40 -8.17 3.46
C GLU A 21 -14.27 -8.74 2.61
N TYR A 22 -14.46 -8.92 1.30
CA TYR A 22 -13.47 -9.66 0.49
C TYR A 22 -12.55 -8.82 -0.39
N ASN A 23 -12.95 -7.65 -0.90
CA ASN A 23 -12.10 -6.82 -1.78
C ASN A 23 -12.59 -5.36 -1.83
N CYS A 24 -12.51 -4.62 -0.72
CA CYS A 24 -12.68 -3.16 -0.79
C CYS A 24 -11.46 -2.52 -1.45
N GLN A 25 -11.49 -2.46 -2.79
CA GLN A 25 -10.58 -1.62 -3.56
C GLN A 25 -11.11 -0.19 -3.53
N CYS A 26 -10.35 0.74 -2.97
CA CYS A 26 -10.70 2.15 -2.92
C CYS A 26 -9.93 2.90 -3.99
N THR A 27 -10.65 3.69 -4.78
CA THR A 27 -10.08 4.39 -5.92
C THR A 27 -10.48 5.87 -5.88
N GLY A 28 -9.48 6.75 -5.94
CA GLY A 28 -9.68 8.19 -5.97
C GLY A 28 -10.18 8.78 -4.64
N GLY A 29 -9.88 10.06 -4.44
CA GLY A 29 -10.38 10.84 -3.31
C GLY A 29 -9.30 11.32 -2.33
N ALA A 30 -9.72 12.18 -1.41
CA ALA A 30 -8.82 12.72 -0.39
C ALA A 30 -8.64 11.75 0.79
N ASP A 31 -9.69 11.00 1.15
CA ASP A 31 -9.70 10.12 2.31
C ASP A 31 -10.29 8.74 2.02
N CYS A 32 -9.45 7.71 2.16
CA CYS A 32 -9.77 6.31 2.00
C CYS A 32 -9.44 5.53 3.28
N THR A 33 -9.67 6.13 4.45
CA THR A 33 -9.42 5.50 5.76
C THR A 33 -10.16 4.18 5.96
N SER A 34 -11.33 4.01 5.32
CA SER A 34 -12.08 2.74 5.34
C SER A 34 -11.45 1.64 4.48
N CYS A 35 -10.42 1.94 3.69
CA CYS A 35 -9.78 0.97 2.83
C CYS A 35 -8.82 0.05 3.58
N THR A 36 -9.02 -1.25 3.46
CA THR A 36 -8.18 -2.26 4.11
C THR A 36 -7.37 -3.09 3.12
N GLU A 37 -7.86 -3.30 1.90
CA GLU A 37 -7.19 -4.17 0.93
C GLU A 37 -6.29 -3.40 -0.02
N ALA A 38 -6.88 -2.70 -1.00
CA ALA A 38 -6.11 -1.99 -2.04
C ALA A 38 -6.58 -0.56 -2.17
N CYS A 39 -5.64 0.39 -2.10
CA CYS A 39 -5.93 1.82 -2.20
C CYS A 39 -5.17 2.45 -3.36
N THR A 40 -5.91 2.93 -4.35
CA THR A 40 -5.36 3.47 -5.59
C THR A 40 -5.72 4.93 -5.78
N GLY A 41 -4.72 5.80 -5.99
CA GLY A 41 -4.96 7.20 -6.33
C GLY A 41 -5.62 8.02 -5.22
N CYS A 42 -5.36 7.70 -3.95
CA CYS A 42 -6.04 8.35 -2.82
C CYS A 42 -5.06 9.06 -1.87
N GLY A 43 -5.53 10.18 -1.30
CA GLY A 43 -4.74 11.05 -0.44
C GLY A 43 -4.50 10.52 0.99
N ASN A 44 -5.28 9.55 1.45
CA ASN A 44 -5.12 8.98 2.78
C ASN A 44 -5.56 7.52 2.84
N CYS A 45 -4.58 6.60 2.87
CA CYS A 45 -4.79 5.15 2.89
C CYS A 45 -4.12 4.47 4.11
N PRO A 46 -4.44 4.87 5.35
CA PRO A 46 -3.71 4.44 6.54
C PRO A 46 -3.83 2.95 6.84
N ASN A 47 -4.90 2.30 6.37
CA ASN A 47 -5.23 0.91 6.69
C ASN A 47 -5.08 -0.06 5.52
N ALA A 48 -4.76 0.42 4.31
CA ALA A 48 -4.71 -0.42 3.13
C ALA A 48 -3.50 -1.35 3.15
N HIS A 49 -3.68 -2.61 2.75
CA HIS A 49 -2.62 -3.60 2.62
C HIS A 49 -1.73 -3.35 1.40
N THR A 50 -2.32 -2.83 0.31
CA THR A 50 -1.61 -2.42 -0.90
C THR A 50 -1.93 -0.98 -1.25
N CYS A 51 -0.91 -0.21 -1.60
CA CYS A 51 -1.05 1.16 -2.07
C CYS A 51 -0.45 1.35 -3.46
N THR A 52 -1.21 2.00 -4.34
CA THR A 52 -0.76 2.36 -5.68
C THR A 52 -1.07 3.83 -5.96
N ASN A 53 -0.05 4.64 -6.22
CA ASN A 53 -0.19 6.09 -6.47
C ASN A 53 -0.99 6.80 -5.35
N SER A 54 -0.75 6.41 -4.09
CA SER A 54 -1.52 6.87 -2.93
C SER A 54 -0.61 7.48 -1.86
N LYS A 55 -1.22 8.18 -0.90
CA LYS A 55 -0.51 8.81 0.22
C LYS A 55 -0.98 8.25 1.57
N ASN A 56 -0.14 8.44 2.59
CA ASN A 56 -0.39 7.97 3.97
C ASN A 56 -0.60 6.45 4.05
N CYS A 57 0.21 5.68 3.31
CA CYS A 57 0.14 4.23 3.23
C CYS A 57 0.85 3.52 4.40
N VAL A 58 0.51 3.95 5.62
CA VAL A 58 1.30 3.62 6.82
C VAL A 58 1.35 2.12 7.10
N LYS A 59 0.23 1.40 6.91
CA LYS A 59 0.13 -0.05 7.17
C LYS A 59 0.22 -0.92 5.91
N ALA A 60 0.49 -0.32 4.75
CA ALA A 60 0.63 -1.09 3.52
C ALA A 60 1.78 -2.08 3.67
N TYR A 61 1.61 -3.28 3.13
CA TYR A 61 2.64 -4.28 2.92
C TYR A 61 3.38 -4.04 1.60
N THR A 62 2.65 -3.57 0.58
CA THR A 62 3.21 -3.23 -0.73
C THR A 62 2.85 -1.80 -1.10
N CYS A 63 3.87 -1.03 -1.49
CA CYS A 63 3.71 0.31 -2.02
C CYS A 63 4.27 0.43 -3.43
N THR A 64 3.48 1.01 -4.34
CA THR A 64 3.89 1.37 -5.70
C THR A 64 3.57 2.83 -5.97
N GLY A 65 4.58 3.64 -6.33
CA GLY A 65 4.37 5.06 -6.63
C GLY A 65 3.75 5.86 -5.47
N SER A 66 3.96 5.44 -4.22
CA SER A 66 3.20 5.93 -3.06
C SER A 66 4.08 6.63 -2.03
N GLU A 67 3.45 7.38 -1.13
CA GLU A 67 4.11 8.15 -0.07
C GLU A 67 3.72 7.63 1.33
N ASN A 68 4.62 7.82 2.30
CA ASN A 68 4.42 7.42 3.71
C ASN A 68 4.24 5.90 3.90
N CYS A 69 5.06 5.11 3.20
CA CYS A 69 5.04 3.65 3.20
C CYS A 69 5.82 3.02 4.37
N VAL A 70 5.57 3.52 5.58
CA VAL A 70 6.42 3.31 6.76
C VAL A 70 6.62 1.84 7.11
N ASN A 71 5.56 1.02 7.01
CA ASN A 71 5.60 -0.40 7.34
C ASN A 71 5.52 -1.32 6.12
N ALA A 72 5.70 -0.79 4.90
CA ALA A 72 5.75 -1.61 3.70
C ALA A 72 6.89 -2.63 3.81
N LEU A 73 6.64 -3.86 3.37
CA LEU A 73 7.69 -4.85 3.14
C LEU A 73 8.37 -4.59 1.78
N THR A 74 7.59 -4.20 0.79
CA THR A 74 8.07 -3.93 -0.58
C THR A 74 7.69 -2.52 -1.01
N CYS A 75 8.68 -1.78 -1.48
CA CYS A 75 8.52 -0.45 -2.06
C CYS A 75 9.03 -0.41 -3.50
N THR A 76 8.20 0.10 -4.40
CA THR A 76 8.56 0.40 -5.79
C THR A 76 8.22 1.85 -6.10
N GLY A 77 9.20 2.66 -6.50
CA GLY A 77 8.97 4.08 -6.84
C GLY A 77 8.34 4.90 -5.70
N SER A 78 8.60 4.53 -4.44
CA SER A 78 7.87 5.05 -3.26
C SER A 78 8.81 5.74 -2.28
N THR A 79 8.25 6.52 -1.34
CA THR A 79 9.02 7.28 -0.33
C THR A 79 8.61 6.93 1.10
N ASN A 80 9.49 7.24 2.07
CA ASN A 80 9.31 6.90 3.48
C ASN A 80 9.15 5.38 3.71
N CYS A 81 9.97 4.58 3.02
CA CYS A 81 9.96 3.12 3.03
C CYS A 81 10.78 2.53 4.18
N ASN A 82 10.60 3.10 5.37
CA ASN A 82 11.52 2.95 6.51
C ASN A 82 11.79 1.48 6.88
N LYS A 83 10.76 0.62 6.80
CA LYS A 83 10.84 -0.80 7.17
C LYS A 83 10.78 -1.76 5.98
N ALA A 84 10.88 -1.26 4.75
CA ALA A 84 10.88 -2.11 3.57
C ALA A 84 12.09 -3.02 3.58
N MET A 85 11.87 -4.31 3.32
CA MET A 85 12.94 -5.30 3.10
C MET A 85 13.46 -5.22 1.67
N THR A 86 12.58 -4.86 0.73
CA THR A 86 12.91 -4.69 -0.68
C THR A 86 12.53 -3.30 -1.16
N CYS A 87 13.51 -2.59 -1.71
CA CYS A 87 13.34 -1.28 -2.31
C CYS A 87 13.81 -1.25 -3.77
N THR A 88 12.92 -0.79 -4.65
CA THR A 88 13.22 -0.51 -6.05
C THR A 88 12.87 0.94 -6.37
N ASN A 89 13.84 1.72 -6.85
CA ASN A 89 13.67 3.15 -7.16
C ASN A 89 12.98 3.95 -6.04
N SER A 90 13.29 3.63 -4.78
CA SER A 90 12.57 4.13 -3.61
C SER A 90 13.49 4.89 -2.65
N LYS A 91 12.90 5.65 -1.73
CA LYS A 91 13.62 6.48 -0.75
C LYS A 91 13.34 6.04 0.68
N ASP A 92 14.31 6.31 1.55
CA ASP A 92 14.23 6.05 3.00
C ASP A 92 14.16 4.56 3.32
N CYS A 93 14.98 3.77 2.64
CA CYS A 93 15.02 2.31 2.72
C CYS A 93 15.92 1.80 3.86
N PHE A 94 15.71 2.33 5.07
CA PHE A 94 16.65 2.16 6.19
C PHE A 94 16.89 0.69 6.59
N GLU A 95 15.85 -0.12 6.52
CA GLU A 95 15.87 -1.54 6.92
C GLU A 95 15.98 -2.51 5.72
N ALA A 96 16.13 -2.01 4.50
CA ALA A 96 16.12 -2.86 3.30
C ALA A 96 17.33 -3.78 3.26
N THR A 97 17.10 -5.06 3.00
CA THR A 97 18.16 -6.03 2.69
C THR A 97 18.53 -5.98 1.21
N THR A 98 17.57 -5.60 0.36
CA THR A 98 17.77 -5.45 -1.09
C THR A 98 17.38 -4.05 -1.54
N CYS A 99 18.33 -3.36 -2.17
CA CYS A 99 18.14 -2.05 -2.77
C CYS A 99 18.57 -2.02 -4.24
N THR A 100 17.68 -1.56 -5.10
CA THR A 100 17.96 -1.26 -6.51
C THR A 100 17.54 0.16 -6.83
N GLY A 101 18.46 1.01 -7.31
CA GLY A 101 18.15 2.41 -7.65
C GLY A 101 17.62 3.26 -6.48
N SER A 102 17.93 2.89 -5.23
CA SER A 102 17.26 3.42 -4.04
C SER A 102 18.21 4.20 -3.13
N THR A 103 17.66 4.94 -2.15
CA THR A 103 18.47 5.76 -1.22
C THR A 103 18.24 5.37 0.23
N ASN A 104 19.25 5.66 1.07
CA ASN A 104 19.26 5.40 2.51
C ASN A 104 19.21 3.91 2.87
N CYS A 105 19.95 3.08 2.12
CA CYS A 105 19.96 1.62 2.21
C CYS A 105 20.92 1.06 3.28
N TYR A 106 20.82 1.55 4.51
CA TYR A 106 21.85 1.37 5.55
C TYR A 106 22.10 -0.09 5.97
N LYS A 107 21.15 -0.99 5.70
CA LYS A 107 21.24 -2.42 6.05
C LYS A 107 21.28 -3.36 4.83
N ALA A 108 21.45 -2.81 3.62
CA ALA A 108 21.38 -3.60 2.40
C ALA A 108 22.58 -4.55 2.28
N THR A 109 22.30 -5.84 2.05
CA THR A 109 23.29 -6.84 1.66
C THR A 109 23.42 -6.96 0.14
N ALA A 110 22.34 -6.66 -0.58
CA ALA A 110 22.32 -6.50 -2.02
C ALA A 110 22.04 -5.04 -2.37
N CYS A 111 23.01 -4.37 -3.00
CA CYS A 111 22.94 -2.96 -3.33
C CYS A 111 23.37 -2.72 -4.78
N THR A 112 22.43 -2.29 -5.61
CA THR A 112 22.66 -2.01 -7.04
C THR A 112 22.25 -0.57 -7.34
N ASN A 113 23.17 0.25 -7.85
CA ASN A 113 22.93 1.67 -8.19
C ASN A 113 22.20 2.43 -7.08
N SER A 114 22.52 2.15 -5.81
CA SER A 114 21.83 2.68 -4.64
C SER A 114 22.82 3.42 -3.74
N THR A 115 22.31 4.26 -2.84
CA THR A 115 23.12 5.09 -1.95
C THR A 115 22.85 4.78 -0.49
N GLY A 116 23.86 5.03 0.36
CA GLY A 116 23.80 4.74 1.79
C GLY A 116 23.93 3.25 2.11
N CYS A 117 24.53 2.45 1.22
CA CYS A 117 24.77 1.04 1.48
C CYS A 117 26.01 0.86 2.38
N PRO A 118 26.03 -0.16 3.24
CA PRO A 118 27.21 -0.47 4.03
C PRO A 118 28.35 -0.90 3.10
N GLY A 119 29.47 -0.16 3.14
CA GLY A 119 30.67 -0.47 2.36
C GLY A 119 30.66 -0.02 0.89
N SER A 120 29.66 0.76 0.45
CA SER A 120 29.64 1.43 -0.86
C SER A 120 30.36 2.78 -0.85
#